data_AF-C7DIN8-F1
#
_entry.id   AF-C7DIN8-F1
#
_cell.length_a   1.000
_cell.length_b   1.000
_cell.length_c   1.000
_cell.angle_alpha   90.00
_cell.angle_beta   90.00
_cell.angle_gamma   90.00
#
_symmetry.space_group_name_H-M   'P 1'
#
loop_
_entity.id
_entity.type
_entity.pdbx_description
1 polymer ?
#
loop_
_entity_poly.entity_id
_entity_poly.type
_entity_poly.pdbx_seq_one_letter_code
_entity_poly.pdbx_strand_id
1 'polypeptide(L)'
;MEIEVLRDDDKVFEFVLKGATANYANALRRIAINGIKAFAIDKVTVYENTSSMFDEYIAHRIGLVPLITPHGSSDKDEILFTLEAAGPGTIYSKSLESSDKSVVVANPNIPIIKLGRDQKIRIEGKAVMGSALKHAKFQPGLVTYEATADDEFKFYVETFGQMPPRDIIIKACDAIKENMKEFSKVLKKLE
;
A
#
# COMPACT_ATOMS: atom_id res chain seq x y z
N MET A 1 -27.04 -3.89 9.64
CA MET A 1 -25.64 -4.32 9.58
C MET A 1 -25.02 -4.03 10.93
N GLU A 2 -24.49 -5.06 11.58
CA GLU A 2 -23.81 -4.94 12.87
C GLU A 2 -22.38 -5.47 12.73
N ILE A 3 -21.44 -4.89 13.48
CA ILE A 3 -20.03 -5.29 13.48
C ILE A 3 -19.64 -5.69 14.89
N GLU A 4 -19.10 -6.89 15.04
CA GLU A 4 -18.51 -7.40 16.28
C GLU A 4 -17.00 -7.54 16.08
N VAL A 5 -16.20 -6.80 16.85
CA VAL A 5 -14.74 -6.84 16.75
C VAL A 5 -14.21 -8.02 17.55
N LEU A 6 -13.42 -8.88 16.89
CA LEU A 6 -12.75 -10.03 17.53
C LEU A 6 -11.31 -9.68 17.92
N ARG A 7 -10.61 -8.92 17.07
CA ARG A 7 -9.20 -8.56 17.24
C ARG A 7 -8.93 -7.21 16.60
N ASP A 8 -8.18 -6.34 17.29
CA ASP A 8 -7.74 -5.05 16.78
C ASP A 8 -6.31 -4.78 17.26
N ASP A 9 -5.35 -5.22 16.47
CA ASP A 9 -3.92 -5.04 16.69
C ASP A 9 -3.31 -4.14 15.60
N ASP A 10 -2.09 -3.65 15.83
CA ASP A 10 -1.35 -2.81 14.87
C ASP A 10 -1.21 -3.42 13.46
N LYS A 11 -1.20 -4.76 13.36
CA LYS A 11 -1.03 -5.50 12.10
C LYS A 11 -2.30 -6.16 11.58
N VAL A 12 -3.20 -6.55 12.47
CA VAL A 12 -4.32 -7.43 12.15
C VAL A 12 -5.61 -6.88 12.75
N PHE A 13 -6.66 -6.83 11.94
CA PHE A 13 -8.02 -6.49 12.35
C PHE A 13 -8.98 -7.62 11.95
N GLU A 14 -9.65 -8.22 12.93
CA GLU A 14 -10.62 -9.29 12.74
C GLU A 14 -11.99 -8.86 13.27
N PHE A 15 -13.03 -9.02 12.47
CA PHE A 15 -14.39 -8.65 12.84
C PHE A 15 -15.43 -9.54 12.17
N VAL A 16 -16.59 -9.66 12.79
CA VAL A 16 -17.77 -10.33 12.24
C VAL A 16 -18.75 -9.28 11.75
N LEU A 17 -19.19 -9.40 10.51
CA LEU A 17 -20.20 -8.56 9.87
C LEU A 17 -21.53 -9.33 9.79
N LYS A 18 -22.54 -8.87 10.52
CA LYS A 18 -23.89 -9.45 10.57
C LYS A 18 -24.89 -8.63 9.74
N GLY A 19 -25.85 -9.31 9.11
CA GLY A 19 -26.89 -8.70 8.28
C GLY A 19 -26.36 -8.10 6.97
N ALA A 20 -25.34 -8.73 6.37
CA ALA A 20 -24.83 -8.40 5.05
C ALA A 20 -25.12 -9.54 4.07
N THR A 21 -25.11 -9.27 2.76
CA THR A 21 -25.17 -10.32 1.75
C THR A 21 -23.77 -10.72 1.30
N ALA A 22 -23.61 -11.92 0.76
CA ALA A 22 -22.34 -12.38 0.18
C ALA A 22 -21.79 -11.41 -0.88
N ASN A 23 -22.66 -10.74 -1.63
CA ASN A 23 -22.27 -9.73 -2.61
C ASN A 23 -21.63 -8.50 -1.95
N TYR A 24 -22.19 -8.01 -0.84
CA TYR A 24 -21.61 -6.91 -0.07
C TYR A 24 -20.27 -7.31 0.55
N ALA A 25 -20.18 -8.48 1.18
CA ALA A 25 -18.95 -8.97 1.78
C ALA A 25 -17.82 -9.11 0.74
N ASN A 26 -18.12 -9.70 -0.43
CA ASN A 26 -17.13 -9.84 -1.49
C ASN A 26 -16.76 -8.50 -2.14
N ALA A 27 -17.71 -7.57 -2.30
CA ALA A 27 -17.41 -6.23 -2.80
C ALA A 27 -16.46 -5.48 -1.86
N LEU A 28 -16.74 -5.52 -0.55
CA LEU A 28 -15.87 -4.93 0.47
C LEU A 28 -14.47 -5.52 0.41
N ARG A 29 -14.35 -6.86 0.41
CA ARG A 29 -13.05 -7.55 0.28
C ARG A 29 -12.28 -7.12 -0.98
N ARG A 30 -12.94 -7.11 -2.14
CA ARG A 30 -12.30 -6.77 -3.43
C ARG A 30 -11.79 -5.33 -3.44
N ILE A 31 -12.56 -4.39 -2.91
CA ILE A 31 -12.20 -2.98 -2.89
C ILE A 31 -11.14 -2.71 -1.83
N ALA A 32 -11.20 -3.40 -0.69
CA ALA A 32 -10.17 -3.31 0.34
C ALA A 32 -8.78 -3.77 -0.16
N ILE A 33 -8.73 -4.78 -1.03
CA ILE A 33 -7.46 -5.23 -1.63
C ILE A 33 -7.04 -4.31 -2.78
N ASN A 34 -7.94 -3.99 -3.71
CA ASN A 34 -7.56 -3.41 -5.00
C ASN A 34 -7.94 -1.94 -5.20
N GLY A 35 -8.99 -1.48 -4.54
CA GLY A 35 -9.61 -0.17 -4.81
C GLY A 35 -9.04 0.98 -3.98
N ILE A 36 -8.33 0.68 -2.90
CA ILE A 36 -7.71 1.70 -2.04
C ILE A 36 -6.39 2.15 -2.66
N LYS A 37 -6.08 3.42 -2.40
CA LYS A 37 -4.85 4.06 -2.83
C LYS A 37 -3.78 4.05 -1.74
N ALA A 38 -2.54 3.78 -2.13
CA ALA A 38 -1.36 3.83 -1.28
C ALA A 38 -0.16 4.44 -2.03
N PHE A 39 0.83 4.95 -1.30
CA PHE A 39 2.10 5.39 -1.90
C PHE A 39 3.01 4.20 -2.22
N ALA A 40 3.65 4.26 -3.39
CA ALA A 40 4.77 3.39 -3.74
C ALA A 40 5.72 4.11 -4.70
N ILE A 41 7.00 3.72 -4.72
CA ILE A 41 7.97 4.23 -5.68
C ILE A 41 7.58 3.77 -7.09
N ASP A 42 7.41 4.71 -8.02
CA ASP A 42 6.95 4.45 -9.38
C ASP A 42 8.00 4.63 -10.45
N LYS A 43 8.85 5.64 -10.29
CA LYS A 43 9.97 5.89 -11.19
C LYS A 43 11.25 5.93 -10.39
N VAL A 44 12.33 5.42 -10.98
CA VAL A 44 13.65 5.38 -10.36
C VAL A 44 14.65 5.94 -11.35
N THR A 45 15.35 6.98 -10.93
CA THR A 45 16.48 7.58 -11.64
C THR A 45 17.76 7.05 -11.00
N VAL A 46 18.58 6.36 -11.78
CA VAL A 46 19.87 5.84 -11.32
C VAL A 46 20.97 6.80 -11.75
N TYR A 47 21.71 7.34 -10.78
CA TYR A 47 22.85 8.22 -11.05
C TYR A 47 24.18 7.46 -10.99
N GLU A 48 24.27 6.48 -10.09
CA GLU A 48 25.43 5.61 -9.95
C GLU A 48 24.97 4.24 -9.47
N ASN A 49 25.39 3.18 -10.16
CA ASN A 49 25.24 1.80 -9.68
C ASN A 49 26.47 1.00 -10.11
N THR A 50 27.37 0.76 -9.16
CA THR A 50 28.54 -0.13 -9.34
C THR A 50 28.35 -1.45 -8.59
N SER A 51 27.12 -1.75 -8.17
CA SER A 51 26.77 -2.98 -7.46
C SER A 51 26.78 -4.20 -8.39
N SER A 52 26.57 -5.39 -7.82
CA SER A 52 26.45 -6.63 -8.60
C SER A 52 25.07 -6.85 -9.22
N MET A 53 24.10 -5.94 -9.00
CA MET A 53 22.72 -6.09 -9.48
C MET A 53 22.39 -5.04 -10.53
N PHE A 54 21.56 -5.41 -11.50
CA PHE A 54 21.05 -4.50 -12.53
C PHE A 54 20.10 -3.45 -11.93
N ASP A 55 20.04 -2.30 -12.60
CA ASP A 55 19.22 -1.15 -12.20
C ASP A 55 17.75 -1.53 -12.04
N GLU A 56 17.20 -2.30 -12.97
CA GLU A 56 15.81 -2.74 -12.96
C GLU A 56 15.50 -3.64 -11.77
N TYR A 57 16.47 -4.44 -11.34
CA TYR A 57 16.30 -5.31 -10.17
C TYR A 57 16.22 -4.50 -8.88
N ILE A 58 17.07 -3.48 -8.74
CA ILE A 58 17.01 -2.57 -7.60
C ILE A 58 15.72 -1.75 -7.64
N ALA A 59 15.37 -1.19 -8.80
CA ALA A 59 14.15 -0.42 -9.01
C ALA A 59 12.89 -1.23 -8.63
N HIS A 60 12.83 -2.49 -9.06
CA HIS A 60 11.74 -3.41 -8.68
C HIS A 60 11.66 -3.62 -7.18
N ARG A 61 12.80 -3.85 -6.50
CA ARG A 61 12.83 -4.06 -5.04
C ARG A 61 12.37 -2.82 -4.28
N ILE A 62 12.89 -1.64 -4.60
CA ILE A 62 12.49 -0.40 -3.91
C ILE A 62 11.03 -0.02 -4.24
N GLY A 63 10.55 -0.37 -5.44
CA GLY A 63 9.15 -0.20 -5.82
C GLY A 63 8.18 -1.02 -4.97
N LEU A 64 8.63 -2.12 -4.37
CA LEU A 64 7.84 -2.99 -3.48
C LEU A 64 8.05 -2.70 -1.98
N VAL A 65 8.90 -1.72 -1.62
CA VAL A 65 9.03 -1.31 -0.22
C VAL A 65 7.75 -0.57 0.19
N PRO A 66 7.03 -1.01 1.24
CA PRO A 66 5.82 -0.36 1.69
C PRO A 66 6.15 1.02 2.28
N LEU A 67 5.40 2.04 1.84
CA LEU A 67 5.52 3.42 2.33
C LEU A 67 4.29 3.78 3.17
N ILE A 68 4.51 4.49 4.28
CA ILE A 68 3.42 5.02 5.11
C ILE A 68 2.57 5.97 4.26
N THR A 69 1.26 5.79 4.28
CA THR A 69 0.29 6.60 3.56
C THR A 69 -0.60 7.34 4.56
N PRO A 70 -0.26 8.60 4.90
CA PRO A 70 -1.06 9.43 5.80
C PRO A 70 -2.51 9.59 5.36
N HIS A 71 -3.37 9.95 6.31
CA HIS A 71 -4.72 10.37 6.00
C HIS A 71 -4.71 11.73 5.31
N GLY A 72 -5.54 11.88 4.27
CA GLY A 72 -5.70 13.15 3.56
C GLY A 72 -4.64 13.45 2.50
N SER A 73 -3.72 12.52 2.23
CA SER A 73 -2.78 12.66 1.11
C SER A 73 -3.52 12.76 -0.22
N SER A 74 -3.02 13.60 -1.11
CA SER A 74 -3.61 13.90 -2.41
C SER A 74 -3.03 12.99 -3.50
N ASP A 75 -3.85 12.64 -4.49
CA ASP A 75 -3.42 11.86 -5.66
C ASP A 75 -2.35 12.57 -6.51
N LYS A 76 -2.20 13.88 -6.32
CA LYS A 76 -1.25 14.73 -7.06
C LYS A 76 0.10 14.85 -6.36
N ASP A 77 0.22 14.31 -5.15
CA ASP A 77 1.45 14.42 -4.39
C ASP A 77 2.52 13.51 -4.99
N GLU A 78 3.70 14.08 -5.20
CA GLU A 78 4.87 13.39 -5.70
C GLU A 78 5.98 13.55 -4.67
N ILE A 79 6.46 12.43 -4.15
CA ILE A 79 7.40 12.42 -3.03
C ILE A 79 8.70 11.81 -3.49
N LEU A 80 9.81 12.52 -3.28
CA LEU A 80 11.13 12.08 -3.69
C LEU A 80 11.76 11.27 -2.56
N PHE A 81 12.36 10.15 -2.94
CA PHE A 81 13.15 9.29 -2.08
C PHE A 81 14.57 9.23 -2.61
N THR A 82 15.56 9.50 -1.77
CA THR A 82 16.97 9.42 -2.13
C THR A 82 17.63 8.25 -1.41
N LEU A 83 18.48 7.52 -2.12
CA LEU A 83 19.34 6.49 -1.55
C LEU A 83 20.75 6.68 -2.08
N GLU A 84 21.66 7.04 -1.18
CA GLU A 84 23.10 7.09 -1.44
C GLU A 84 23.82 6.21 -0.43
N ALA A 85 24.59 5.23 -0.91
CA ALA A 85 25.33 4.33 -0.04
C ALA A 85 26.59 3.77 -0.72
N ALA A 86 27.60 3.46 0.09
CA ALA A 86 28.82 2.77 -0.31
C ALA A 86 29.02 1.52 0.57
N GLY A 87 29.59 0.47 -0.03
CA GLY A 87 29.95 -0.74 0.69
C GLY A 87 31.30 -0.65 1.42
N PRO A 88 31.67 -1.69 2.18
CA PRO A 88 30.98 -2.97 2.27
C PRO A 88 29.81 -2.95 3.28
N GLY A 89 28.68 -3.59 2.93
CA GLY A 89 27.55 -3.70 3.84
C GLY A 89 26.23 -4.09 3.15
N THR A 90 25.21 -4.41 3.95
CA THR A 90 23.84 -4.57 3.47
C THR A 90 23.10 -3.25 3.62
N ILE A 91 22.55 -2.75 2.52
CA ILE A 91 21.70 -1.58 2.48
C ILE A 91 20.26 -2.00 2.73
N TYR A 92 19.60 -1.32 3.65
CA TYR A 92 18.24 -1.62 4.09
C TYR A 92 17.28 -0.48 3.69
N SER A 93 15.99 -0.72 3.76
CA SER A 93 14.94 0.26 3.45
C SER A 93 15.03 1.53 4.27
N LYS A 94 15.55 1.50 5.51
CA LYS A 94 15.81 2.71 6.30
C LYS A 94 16.76 3.72 5.64
N SER A 95 17.54 3.30 4.66
CA SER A 95 18.45 4.17 3.90
C SER A 95 17.74 4.93 2.77
N LEU A 96 16.46 4.65 2.50
CA LEU A 96 15.63 5.47 1.62
C LEU A 96 15.15 6.70 2.41
N GLU A 97 15.74 7.85 2.13
CA GLU A 97 15.39 9.12 2.76
C GLU A 97 14.28 9.81 1.98
N SER A 98 13.20 10.21 2.66
CA SER A 98 12.06 10.88 2.03
C SER A 98 12.17 12.39 2.11
N SER A 99 11.74 13.09 1.05
CA SER A 99 11.54 14.54 1.05
C SER A 99 10.39 14.98 1.96
N ASP A 100 9.45 14.08 2.27
CA ASP A 100 8.31 14.32 3.16
C ASP A 100 8.35 13.38 4.37
N LYS A 101 8.45 13.96 5.58
CA LYS A 101 8.55 13.20 6.83
C LYS A 101 7.28 12.40 7.17
N SER A 102 6.15 12.70 6.53
CA SER A 102 4.88 11.98 6.71
C SER A 102 4.81 10.70 5.88
N VAL A 103 5.56 10.62 4.76
CA VAL A 103 5.61 9.46 3.87
C VAL A 103 7.01 8.88 3.92
N VAL A 104 7.21 7.92 4.82
CA VAL A 104 8.48 7.23 5.05
C VAL A 104 8.31 5.72 4.85
N VAL A 105 9.41 4.97 4.85
CA VAL A 105 9.35 3.50 4.77
C VAL A 105 8.63 2.93 5.99
N ALA A 106 7.65 2.05 5.76
CA ALA A 106 6.86 1.46 6.84
C ALA A 106 7.67 0.45 7.67
N ASN A 107 8.56 -0.31 7.01
CA ASN A 107 9.46 -1.24 7.67
C ASN A 107 10.92 -0.84 7.35
N PRO A 108 11.73 -0.42 8.33
CA PRO A 108 13.10 0.03 8.14
C PRO A 108 14.13 -1.10 7.90
N ASN A 109 13.74 -2.36 8.11
CA ASN A 109 14.64 -3.50 8.14
C ASN A 109 14.54 -4.41 6.90
N ILE A 110 13.96 -3.93 5.80
CA ILE A 110 13.89 -4.69 4.54
C ILE A 110 15.24 -4.58 3.83
N PRO A 111 15.98 -5.68 3.58
CA PRO A 111 17.22 -5.59 2.82
C PRO A 111 16.91 -5.22 1.37
N ILE A 112 17.68 -4.28 0.80
CA ILE A 112 17.58 -3.85 -0.62
C ILE A 112 18.70 -4.48 -1.42
N ILE A 113 19.95 -4.35 -0.97
CA ILE A 113 21.11 -4.86 -1.71
C ILE A 113 22.30 -5.02 -0.77
N LYS A 114 23.20 -5.95 -1.08
CA LYS A 114 24.51 -6.07 -0.43
C LYS A 114 25.57 -5.46 -1.35
N LEU A 115 26.32 -4.50 -0.84
CA LEU A 115 27.43 -3.86 -1.54
C LEU A 115 28.76 -4.46 -1.06
N GLY A 116 29.62 -4.82 -2.01
CA GLY A 116 31.02 -5.17 -1.78
C GLY A 116 31.87 -3.94 -1.47
N ARG A 117 33.17 -4.14 -1.24
CA ARG A 117 34.12 -3.03 -1.04
C ARG A 117 34.12 -2.15 -2.29
N ASP A 118 34.15 -0.83 -2.08
CA ASP A 118 34.20 0.21 -3.12
C ASP A 118 32.98 0.27 -4.07
N GLN A 119 31.98 -0.60 -3.90
CA GLN A 119 30.72 -0.50 -4.63
C GLN A 119 29.85 0.60 -4.04
N LYS A 120 29.18 1.33 -4.92
CA LYS A 120 28.35 2.49 -4.62
C LYS A 120 27.02 2.42 -5.34
N ILE A 121 26.02 3.01 -4.71
CA ILE A 121 24.71 3.23 -5.31
C ILE A 121 24.26 4.65 -4.98
N ARG A 122 23.75 5.35 -5.99
CA ARG A 122 23.08 6.63 -5.86
C ARG A 122 21.86 6.65 -6.77
N ILE A 123 20.67 6.62 -6.17
CA ILE A 123 19.39 6.58 -6.87
C ILE A 123 18.41 7.57 -6.26
N GLU A 124 17.49 8.05 -7.09
CA GLU A 124 16.32 8.81 -6.68
C GLU A 124 15.05 8.06 -7.13
N GLY A 125 14.13 7.84 -6.21
CA GLY A 125 12.82 7.25 -6.44
C GLY A 125 11.75 8.31 -6.34
N LYS A 126 10.83 8.36 -7.31
CA LYS A 126 9.63 9.19 -7.25
C LYS A 126 8.45 8.31 -6.82
N ALA A 127 7.95 8.55 -5.62
CA ALA A 127 6.76 7.91 -5.08
C ALA A 127 5.50 8.68 -5.48
N VAL A 128 4.48 7.94 -5.87
CA VAL A 128 3.15 8.45 -6.24
C VAL A 128 2.09 7.61 -5.57
N MET A 129 0.89 8.16 -5.48
CA MET A 129 -0.26 7.41 -5.03
C MET A 129 -0.87 6.60 -6.19
N GLY A 130 -1.23 5.35 -5.92
CA GLY A 130 -1.89 4.48 -6.90
C GLY A 130 -2.69 3.37 -6.22
N SER A 131 -3.43 2.58 -7.00
CA SER A 131 -4.24 1.46 -6.52
C SER A 131 -3.74 0.12 -7.07
N ALA A 132 -4.07 -0.98 -6.39
CA ALA A 132 -3.60 -2.31 -6.81
C ALA A 132 -4.18 -2.76 -8.16
N LEU A 133 -5.28 -2.13 -8.62
CA LEU A 133 -5.80 -2.30 -9.98
C LEU A 133 -4.78 -1.91 -11.06
N LYS A 134 -3.91 -0.94 -10.76
CA LYS A 134 -2.83 -0.50 -11.68
C LYS A 134 -1.59 -1.38 -11.54
N HIS A 135 -1.17 -1.67 -10.31
CA HIS A 135 0.01 -2.47 -10.03
C HIS A 135 0.01 -3.00 -8.60
N ALA A 136 0.44 -4.25 -8.38
CA ALA A 136 0.41 -4.92 -7.07
C ALA A 136 1.16 -4.17 -5.94
N LYS A 137 2.19 -3.38 -6.29
CA LYS A 137 2.94 -2.54 -5.32
C LYS A 137 2.09 -1.56 -4.50
N PHE A 138 0.91 -1.20 -5.02
CA PHE A 138 -0.02 -0.29 -4.34
C PHE A 138 -1.00 -1.00 -3.41
N GLN A 139 -0.93 -2.34 -3.31
CA GLN A 139 -1.80 -3.11 -2.43
C GLN A 139 -1.46 -2.82 -0.97
N PRO A 140 -2.43 -2.40 -0.12
CA PRO A 140 -2.16 -2.00 1.26
C PRO A 140 -2.09 -3.17 2.25
N GLY A 141 -2.53 -4.36 1.85
CA GLY A 141 -2.60 -5.52 2.74
C GLY A 141 -3.36 -6.69 2.14
N LEU A 142 -3.68 -7.66 3.00
CA LEU A 142 -4.49 -8.84 2.70
C LEU A 142 -5.84 -8.72 3.39
N VAL A 143 -6.90 -9.13 2.68
CA VAL A 143 -8.25 -9.18 3.22
C VAL A 143 -8.91 -10.48 2.80
N THR A 144 -9.37 -11.26 3.76
CA THR A 144 -10.12 -12.49 3.55
C THR A 144 -11.41 -12.45 4.37
N TYR A 145 -12.37 -13.30 4.00
CA TYR A 145 -13.54 -13.54 4.83
C TYR A 145 -13.97 -15.00 4.71
N GLU A 146 -14.63 -15.48 5.77
CA GLU A 146 -15.35 -16.76 5.82
C GLU A 146 -16.82 -16.50 6.15
N ALA A 147 -17.73 -17.26 5.55
CA ALA A 147 -19.15 -17.22 5.89
C ALA A 147 -19.41 -18.13 7.09
N THR A 148 -19.92 -17.58 8.18
CA THR A 148 -20.25 -18.33 9.41
C THR A 148 -21.73 -18.66 9.52
N ALA A 149 -22.59 -17.86 8.87
CA ALA A 149 -24.01 -18.10 8.65
C ALA A 149 -24.46 -17.45 7.33
N ASP A 150 -25.76 -17.53 6.98
CA ASP A 150 -26.29 -17.00 5.71
C ASP A 150 -26.07 -15.49 5.52
N ASP A 151 -26.10 -14.73 6.62
CA ASP A 151 -25.93 -13.26 6.63
C ASP A 151 -24.78 -12.79 7.55
N GLU A 152 -23.88 -13.71 7.91
CA GLU A 152 -22.77 -13.47 8.82
C GLU A 152 -21.41 -13.84 8.18
N PHE A 153 -20.49 -12.87 8.16
CA PHE A 153 -19.18 -13.02 7.55
C PHE A 153 -18.08 -12.57 8.52
N LYS A 154 -17.14 -13.46 8.82
CA LYS A 154 -15.96 -13.14 9.60
C LYS A 154 -14.83 -12.72 8.68
N PHE A 155 -14.35 -11.49 8.85
CA PHE A 155 -13.25 -10.90 8.10
C PHE A 155 -11.93 -11.01 8.86
N TYR A 156 -10.86 -11.21 8.11
CA TYR A 156 -9.49 -11.09 8.56
C TYR A 156 -8.77 -10.09 7.65
N VAL A 157 -8.20 -9.05 8.25
CA VAL A 157 -7.50 -7.95 7.57
C VAL A 157 -6.10 -7.86 8.12
N GLU A 158 -5.09 -7.92 7.26
CA GLU A 158 -3.69 -7.77 7.65
C GLU A 158 -3.03 -6.69 6.79
N THR A 159 -2.41 -5.70 7.43
CA THR A 159 -1.74 -4.60 6.72
C THR A 159 -0.29 -4.97 6.38
N PHE A 160 0.23 -4.47 5.24
CA PHE A 160 1.68 -4.52 4.97
C PHE A 160 2.45 -3.36 5.62
N GLY A 161 1.76 -2.50 6.39
CA GLY A 161 2.32 -1.42 7.18
C GLY A 161 2.13 -0.03 6.57
N GLN A 162 1.57 0.11 5.37
CA GLN A 162 1.32 1.44 4.78
C GLN A 162 0.26 2.24 5.56
N MET A 163 -0.68 1.56 6.21
CA MET A 163 -1.73 2.17 7.03
C MET A 163 -2.27 1.14 8.04
N PRO A 164 -2.92 1.57 9.13
CA PRO A 164 -3.60 0.67 10.07
C PRO A 164 -4.61 -0.27 9.38
N PRO A 165 -4.78 -1.52 9.84
CA PRO A 165 -5.65 -2.50 9.17
C PRO A 165 -7.13 -2.07 9.17
N ARG A 166 -7.58 -1.39 10.23
CA ARG A 166 -8.93 -0.81 10.29
C ARG A 166 -9.17 0.26 9.21
N ASP A 167 -8.14 1.07 8.92
CA ASP A 167 -8.24 2.14 7.92
C ASP A 167 -8.35 1.61 6.50
N ILE A 168 -7.83 0.41 6.23
CA ILE A 168 -8.07 -0.29 4.98
C ILE A 168 -9.58 -0.48 4.79
N ILE A 169 -10.30 -0.97 5.80
CA ILE A 169 -11.74 -1.19 5.68
C ILE A 169 -12.52 0.13 5.57
N ILE A 170 -12.13 1.16 6.32
CA ILE A 170 -12.77 2.48 6.25
C ILE A 170 -12.59 3.09 4.85
N LYS A 171 -11.35 3.11 4.33
CA LYS A 171 -11.05 3.61 2.99
C LYS A 171 -11.75 2.80 1.90
N ALA A 172 -11.93 1.49 2.09
CA ALA A 172 -12.70 0.67 1.16
C ALA A 172 -14.17 1.12 1.09
N CYS A 173 -14.79 1.39 2.24
CA CYS A 173 -16.16 1.90 2.32
C CYS A 173 -16.28 3.29 1.66
N ASP A 174 -15.31 4.18 1.89
CA ASP A 174 -15.28 5.50 1.25
C ASP A 174 -15.14 5.39 -0.27
N ALA A 175 -14.28 4.49 -0.76
CA ALA A 175 -14.12 4.23 -2.19
C ALA A 175 -15.43 3.69 -2.83
N ILE A 176 -16.15 2.79 -2.15
CA ILE A 176 -17.49 2.33 -2.60
C ILE A 176 -18.44 3.51 -2.73
N LYS A 177 -18.49 4.37 -1.71
CA LYS A 177 -19.37 5.54 -1.66
C LYS A 177 -19.04 6.53 -2.78
N GLU A 178 -17.77 6.79 -3.04
CA GLU A 178 -17.32 7.67 -4.11
C GLU A 178 -17.67 7.12 -5.49
N ASN A 179 -17.39 5.84 -5.75
CA ASN A 179 -17.74 5.18 -7.01
C ASN A 179 -19.24 5.27 -7.30
N MET A 180 -20.10 5.04 -6.30
CA MET A 180 -21.55 5.15 -6.45
C MET A 180 -22.01 6.59 -6.72
N LYS A 181 -21.35 7.58 -6.10
CA LYS A 181 -21.62 9.01 -6.37
C LYS A 181 -21.24 9.37 -7.81
N GLU A 182 -20.09 8.92 -8.28
CA GLU A 182 -19.65 9.17 -9.67
C GLU A 182 -20.61 8.53 -10.67
N PHE A 183 -20.98 7.26 -10.44
CA PHE A 183 -21.97 6.56 -11.27
C PHE A 183 -23.30 7.32 -11.33
N SER A 184 -23.81 7.79 -10.18
CA SER A 184 -25.04 8.60 -10.14
C SER A 184 -24.90 9.91 -10.92
N LYS A 185 -23.76 10.59 -10.86
CA LYS A 185 -23.50 11.81 -11.64
C LYS A 185 -23.51 11.55 -13.15
N VAL A 186 -22.96 10.41 -13.58
CA VAL A 186 -22.96 10.04 -15.01
C VAL A 186 -24.38 9.80 -15.50
N LEU A 187 -25.20 9.06 -14.74
CA LEU A 187 -26.61 8.82 -15.08
C LEU A 187 -27.40 10.12 -15.22
N LYS A 188 -27.22 11.08 -14.30
CA LYS A 188 -27.90 12.38 -14.35
C LYS A 188 -27.51 13.28 -15.53
N LYS A 189 -26.39 13.00 -16.20
CA LYS A 189 -25.97 13.74 -17.40
C LYS A 189 -26.54 13.15 -18.70
N LEU A 190 -27.16 11.97 -18.62
CA LEU A 190 -27.83 11.32 -19.75
C LEU A 190 -29.30 11.75 -19.88
N GLU A 191 -29.83 12.45 -18.88
CA GLU A 191 -31.10 13.19 -18.92
C GLU A 191 -30.88 14.57 -19.57
#